data_AF-A0A2N8SZV0-F1
#
_entry.id   AF-A0A2N8SZV0-F1
#
_cell.length_a   1.000
_cell.length_b   1.000
_cell.length_c   1.000
_cell.angle_alpha   90.00
_cell.angle_beta   90.00
_cell.angle_gamma   90.00
#
_symmetry.space_group_name_H-M   'P 1'
#
loop_
_entity.id
_entity.type
_entity.pdbx_description
1 polymer ?
#
loop_
_entity_poly.entity_id
_entity_poly.type
_entity_poly.pdbx_seq_one_letter_code
_entity_poly.pdbx_strand_id
1 'polypeptide(L)'
;MTKAVKPDAEQPYFETPGHIPSGSDHQIPHSHRLSYRGYDVIVHITGYEYETFGETLWAVGAEVVKDREIIVPVSVDQAEHYRSFDDALQRGCDLGRALVDAL
;
A
#
# COMPACT_ATOMS: atom_id res chain seq x y z
N MET A 1 0.90 20.85 9.60
CA MET A 1 1.33 19.84 10.57
C MET A 1 0.81 18.49 10.10
N THR A 2 1.63 17.77 9.34
CA THR A 2 1.34 16.41 8.86
C THR A 2 1.34 15.48 10.08
N LYS A 3 0.18 14.94 10.43
CA LYS A 3 0.04 13.97 11.52
C LYS A 3 0.95 12.79 11.21
N ALA A 4 1.80 12.43 12.16
CA ALA A 4 2.60 11.22 12.14
C ALA A 4 1.71 10.02 11.82
N VAL A 5 2.00 9.36 10.71
CA VAL A 5 1.42 8.06 10.35
C VAL A 5 1.92 7.08 11.42
N LYS A 6 1.03 6.67 12.32
CA LYS A 6 1.35 5.55 13.23
C LYS A 6 1.27 4.27 12.40
N PRO A 7 2.32 3.44 12.36
CA PRO A 7 2.21 2.11 11.79
C PRO A 7 1.28 1.30 12.68
N ASP A 8 0.16 0.83 12.12
CA ASP A 8 -0.60 -0.27 12.71
C ASP A 8 0.09 -1.55 12.21
N ALA A 9 0.84 -2.18 13.12
CA ALA A 9 1.96 -3.07 12.82
C ALA A 9 1.64 -4.50 13.23
N GLU A 10 0.59 -5.11 12.65
CA GLU A 10 0.31 -6.52 12.92
C GLU A 10 0.84 -7.42 11.81
N GLN A 11 0.48 -7.21 10.53
CA GLN A 11 0.99 -7.97 9.38
C GLN A 11 0.81 -7.18 8.07
N PRO A 12 1.57 -7.47 6.98
CA PRO A 12 1.21 -7.00 5.65
C PRO A 12 -0.22 -7.40 5.28
N TYR A 13 -0.96 -6.50 4.65
CA TYR A 13 -2.36 -6.73 4.25
C TYR A 13 -2.50 -7.56 2.97
N PHE A 14 -1.39 -7.91 2.32
CA PHE A 14 -1.35 -8.71 1.11
C PHE A 14 -0.09 -9.58 1.05
N GLU A 15 -0.16 -10.68 0.29
CA GLU A 15 1.00 -11.54 0.04
C GLU A 15 2.05 -10.84 -0.82
N THR A 16 3.33 -11.16 -0.61
CA THR A 16 4.44 -10.60 -1.39
C THR A 16 4.22 -10.73 -2.90
N PRO A 17 4.13 -9.62 -3.65
CA PRO A 17 3.91 -9.67 -5.09
C PRO A 17 5.07 -10.30 -5.84
N GLY A 18 4.80 -10.96 -6.97
CA GLY A 18 5.82 -11.69 -7.74
C GLY A 18 6.95 -10.83 -8.32
N HIS A 19 6.77 -9.52 -8.42
CA HIS A 19 7.81 -8.58 -8.87
C HIS A 19 8.73 -8.09 -7.73
N ILE A 20 8.45 -8.45 -6.47
CA ILE A 20 9.34 -8.24 -5.34
C ILE A 20 10.35 -9.39 -5.30
N PRO A 21 11.66 -9.13 -5.40
CA PRO A 21 12.67 -10.18 -5.30
C PRO A 21 12.54 -10.97 -3.99
N SER A 22 12.77 -12.29 -4.03
CA SER A 22 12.83 -13.07 -2.80
C SER A 22 14.01 -12.66 -1.92
N GLY A 23 13.93 -12.94 -0.61
CA GLY A 23 15.06 -12.79 0.31
C GLY A 23 15.13 -11.44 1.01
N SER A 24 14.00 -10.74 1.18
CA SER A 24 13.93 -9.60 2.09
C SER A 24 14.20 -10.05 3.53
N ASP A 25 15.01 -9.29 4.25
CA ASP A 25 15.35 -9.54 5.65
C ASP A 25 14.18 -9.17 6.58
N HIS A 26 13.48 -8.06 6.26
CA HIS A 26 12.38 -7.54 7.04
C HIS A 26 11.26 -6.97 6.16
N GLN A 27 10.04 -6.95 6.72
CA GLN A 27 8.87 -6.35 6.09
C GLN A 27 8.31 -5.24 6.97
N ILE A 28 8.08 -4.08 6.37
CA ILE A 28 7.67 -2.85 7.06
C ILE A 28 6.28 -2.44 6.53
N PRO A 29 5.19 -2.87 7.18
CA PRO A 29 3.85 -2.50 6.76
C PRO A 29 3.48 -1.07 7.16
N HIS A 30 2.80 -0.38 6.26
CA HIS A 30 2.23 0.96 6.44
C HIS A 30 0.83 1.02 5.83
N SER A 31 0.00 1.91 6.36
CA SER A 31 -1.29 2.22 5.76
C SER A 31 -1.53 3.74 5.70
N HIS A 32 -2.25 4.16 4.66
CA HIS A 32 -2.66 5.54 4.47
C HIS A 32 -4.13 5.58 4.07
N ARG A 33 -4.93 6.40 4.76
CA ARG A 33 -6.34 6.59 4.44
C ARG A 33 -6.56 7.94 3.79
N LEU A 34 -7.29 7.95 2.67
CA LEU A 34 -7.87 9.17 2.08
C LEU A 34 -9.36 8.99 1.81
N SER A 35 -10.11 10.09 1.76
CA SER A 35 -11.51 10.06 1.35
C SER A 35 -11.64 10.60 -0.09
N TYR A 36 -12.38 9.91 -0.94
CA TYR A 36 -12.59 10.27 -2.34
C TYR A 36 -14.02 9.94 -2.78
N ARG A 37 -14.76 10.93 -3.33
CA ARG A 37 -16.16 10.80 -3.79
C ARG A 37 -17.12 10.12 -2.79
N GLY A 38 -16.91 10.35 -1.50
CA GLY A 38 -17.74 9.76 -0.43
C GLY A 38 -17.39 8.32 -0.05
N TYR A 39 -16.29 7.79 -0.59
CA TYR A 39 -15.68 6.52 -0.17
C TYR A 39 -14.42 6.80 0.64
N ASP A 40 -14.08 5.90 1.55
CA ASP A 40 -12.76 5.83 2.15
C ASP A 40 -11.89 4.87 1.32
N VAL A 41 -10.72 5.31 0.93
CA VAL A 41 -9.68 4.49 0.30
C VAL A 41 -8.61 4.25 1.34
N ILE A 42 -8.27 2.98 1.56
CA ILE A 42 -7.16 2.58 2.42
C ILE A 42 -6.06 2.02 1.52
N VAL A 43 -4.94 2.73 1.49
CA VAL A 43 -3.73 2.35 0.78
C VAL A 43 -2.85 1.56 1.73
N HIS A 44 -2.52 0.34 1.34
CA HIS A 44 -1.63 -0.56 2.05
C HIS A 44 -0.27 -0.56 1.36
N ILE A 45 0.80 -0.27 2.10
CA ILE A 45 2.17 -0.20 1.58
C ILE A 45 3.01 -1.16 2.40
N THR A 46 3.82 -1.99 1.76
CA THR A 46 4.77 -2.86 2.47
C THR A 46 6.16 -2.64 1.91
N GLY A 47 7.08 -2.22 2.78
CA GLY A 47 8.50 -2.16 2.48
C GLY A 47 9.15 -3.52 2.70
N TYR A 48 9.98 -3.94 1.76
CA TYR A 48 10.80 -5.15 1.80
C TYR A 48 12.25 -4.70 1.88
N GLU A 49 12.85 -4.85 3.07
CA GLU A 49 14.20 -4.40 3.35
C GLU A 49 15.20 -5.49 2.97
N TYR A 50 16.27 -5.11 2.28
CA TYR A 50 17.40 -5.97 1.94
C TYR A 50 18.67 -5.34 2.52
N GLU A 51 18.99 -5.72 3.75
CA GLU A 51 20.12 -5.16 4.52
C GLU A 51 21.44 -5.32 3.77
N THR A 52 21.61 -6.47 3.08
CA THR A 52 22.81 -6.76 2.27
C THR A 52 23.06 -5.72 1.19
N PHE A 53 21.99 -5.13 0.62
CA PHE A 53 22.08 -4.13 -0.43
C PHE A 53 21.89 -2.70 0.10
N GLY A 54 21.45 -2.54 1.36
CA GLY A 54 21.13 -1.24 1.94
C GLY A 54 19.94 -0.58 1.25
N GLU A 55 19.01 -1.37 0.72
CA GLU A 55 17.87 -0.92 -0.08
C GLU A 55 16.54 -1.42 0.51
N THR A 56 15.47 -0.66 0.31
CA THR A 56 14.09 -1.06 0.61
C THR A 56 13.26 -0.92 -0.66
N LEU A 57 12.60 -2.01 -1.05
CA LEU A 57 11.65 -2.02 -2.16
C LEU A 57 10.24 -1.99 -1.62
N TRP A 58 9.34 -1.27 -2.26
CA TRP A 58 7.99 -1.03 -1.76
C TRP A 58 6.96 -1.64 -2.70
N ALA A 59 6.02 -2.39 -2.15
CA ALA A 59 4.81 -2.80 -2.84
C ALA A 59 3.60 -2.06 -2.28
N VAL A 60 2.55 -1.93 -3.09
CA VAL A 60 1.35 -1.18 -2.72
C VAL A 60 0.08 -1.88 -3.19
N GLY A 61 -0.97 -1.76 -2.39
CA GLY A 61 -2.34 -2.08 -2.78
C GLY A 61 -3.33 -1.06 -2.23
N ALA A 62 -4.55 -1.06 -2.73
CA ALA A 62 -5.62 -0.19 -2.24
C ALA A 62 -6.93 -0.97 -2.10
N GLU A 63 -7.68 -0.69 -1.03
CA GLU A 63 -9.04 -1.15 -0.82
C GLU A 63 -10.00 0.04 -0.72
N VAL A 64 -11.27 -0.20 -1.04
CA VAL A 64 -12.33 0.81 -0.97
C VAL A 64 -13.35 0.39 0.08
N VAL A 65 -13.64 1.31 1.00
CA VAL A 65 -14.54 1.13 2.14
C VAL A 65 -15.62 2.20 2.11
N LYS A 66 -16.84 1.81 2.49
CA LYS A 66 -17.95 2.75 2.73
C LYS A 66 -18.80 2.24 3.88
N ASP A 67 -19.21 3.12 4.79
CA ASP A 67 -20.08 2.78 5.92
C ASP A 67 -19.58 1.58 6.76
N ARG A 68 -18.24 1.44 6.87
CA ARG A 68 -17.51 0.34 7.55
C ARG A 68 -17.57 -1.01 6.83
N GLU A 69 -18.04 -1.04 5.59
CA GLU A 69 -18.05 -2.23 4.74
C GLU A 69 -16.98 -2.12 3.64
N ILE A 70 -16.33 -3.24 3.34
CA ILE A 70 -15.39 -3.34 2.22
C ILE A 70 -16.22 -3.43 0.93
N ILE A 71 -16.12 -2.41 0.08
CA ILE A 71 -16.79 -2.36 -1.23
C ILE A 71 -15.91 -2.99 -2.30
N VAL A 72 -14.61 -2.71 -2.25
CA VAL A 72 -13.59 -3.34 -3.10
C VAL A 72 -12.49 -3.88 -2.19
N PRO A 73 -12.22 -5.21 -2.21
CA PRO A 73 -11.11 -5.77 -1.45
C PRO A 73 -9.76 -5.24 -1.97
N VAL A 74 -8.69 -5.47 -1.21
CA VAL A 74 -7.36 -4.99 -1.59
C VAL A 74 -6.99 -5.44 -3.01
N SER A 75 -6.77 -4.45 -3.88
CA SER A 75 -6.18 -4.64 -5.21
C SER A 75 -4.72 -4.22 -5.12
N VAL A 76 -3.82 -5.17 -5.34
CA VAL A 76 -2.38 -4.94 -5.28
C VAL A 76 -1.87 -4.51 -6.65
N ASP A 77 -0.99 -3.52 -6.71
CA ASP A 77 -0.25 -3.21 -7.93
C ASP A 77 0.72 -4.35 -8.21
N GLN A 78 0.50 -5.07 -9.31
CA GLN A 78 1.32 -6.22 -9.70
C GLN A 78 2.42 -5.85 -10.71
N ALA A 79 2.45 -4.62 -11.21
CA ALA A 79 3.29 -4.24 -12.33
C ALA A 79 4.75 -3.93 -11.93
N GLU A 80 4.94 -3.25 -10.80
CA GLU A 80 6.26 -2.77 -10.39
C GLU A 80 6.38 -2.61 -8.88
N HIS A 81 7.62 -2.66 -8.39
CA HIS A 81 7.98 -2.21 -7.04
C HIS A 81 8.59 -0.81 -7.10
N TYR A 82 8.48 -0.09 -6.00
CA TYR A 82 8.95 1.29 -5.89
C TYR A 82 10.21 1.36 -5.02
N ARG A 83 11.10 2.31 -5.32
CA ARG A 83 12.32 2.57 -4.52
C ARG A 83 12.11 3.60 -3.41
N SER A 84 10.93 4.21 -3.38
CA SER A 84 10.56 5.29 -2.48
C SER A 84 9.19 5.01 -1.89
N PHE A 85 9.05 5.25 -0.59
CA PHE A 85 7.76 5.21 0.09
C PHE A 85 6.77 6.21 -0.53
N ASP A 86 7.23 7.42 -0.86
CA ASP A 86 6.37 8.48 -1.40
C ASP A 86 5.82 8.12 -2.78
N ASP A 87 6.64 7.47 -3.63
CA ASP A 87 6.20 7.01 -4.95
C ASP A 87 5.18 5.88 -4.82
N ALA A 88 5.42 4.92 -3.92
CA ALA A 88 4.47 3.86 -3.61
C ALA A 88 3.15 4.43 -3.07
N LEU A 89 3.21 5.43 -2.18
CA LEU A 89 2.04 6.10 -1.63
C LEU A 89 1.23 6.82 -2.70
N GLN A 90 1.90 7.61 -3.55
CA GLN A 90 1.26 8.32 -4.64
C GLN A 90 0.57 7.34 -5.60
N ARG A 91 1.26 6.26 -5.99
CA ARG A 91 0.66 5.19 -6.79
C ARG A 91 -0.57 4.60 -6.13
N GLY A 92 -0.47 4.25 -4.85
CA GLY A 92 -1.56 3.64 -4.11
C GLY A 92 -2.80 4.55 -4.04
N CYS A 93 -2.58 5.86 -3.90
CA CYS A 93 -3.67 6.84 -3.97
C CYS A 93 -4.33 6.86 -5.35
N ASP A 94 -3.54 6.83 -6.43
CA ASP A 94 -4.05 6.84 -7.80
C ASP A 94 -4.78 5.54 -8.15
N LEU A 95 -4.25 4.40 -7.71
CA LEU A 95 -4.91 3.10 -7.79
C LEU A 95 -6.26 3.13 -7.07
N GLY A 96 -6.28 3.58 -5.82
CA GLY A 96 -7.51 3.65 -5.04
C GLY A 96 -8.57 4.59 -5.62
N ARG A 97 -8.17 5.74 -6.17
CA ARG A 97 -9.09 6.62 -6.91
C ARG A 97 -9.65 5.94 -8.15
N ALA A 98 -8.82 5.25 -8.91
CA ALA A 98 -9.27 4.51 -10.08
C ALA A 98 -10.26 3.39 -9.73
N LEU A 99 -10.08 2.71 -8.59
CA LEU A 99 -11.05 1.74 -8.09
C LEU A 99 -12.41 2.39 -7.78
N VAL A 100 -12.41 3.55 -7.12
CA VAL A 100 -13.65 4.30 -6.85
C VAL A 100 -14.31 4.80 -8.14
N ASP A 101 -13.52 5.27 -9.10
CA ASP A 101 -14.04 5.73 -10.40
C ASP A 101 -14.67 4.60 -11.25
N ALA A 102 -14.34 3.34 -10.94
CA ALA A 102 -14.88 2.16 -11.59
C ALA A 102 -16.13 1.56 -10.91
N LEU A 103 -16.58 2.13 -9.77
CA LEU A 103 -17.82 1.76 -9.07
C LEU A 103 -19.06 2.42 -9.69
#